data_AF-A0A2A2K3B1-F1
#
_entry.id   AF-A0A2A2K3B1-F1
#
_cell.length_a   1.000
_cell.length_b   1.000
_cell.length_c   1.000
_cell.angle_alpha   90.00
_cell.angle_beta   90.00
_cell.angle_gamma   90.00
#
_symmetry.space_group_name_H-M   'P 1'
#
loop_
_entity.id
_entity.type
_entity.pdbx_description
1 polymer ?
#
loop_
_entity_poly.entity_id
_entity_poly.type
_entity_poly.pdbx_seq_one_letter_code
_entity_poly.pdbx_strand_id
1 'polypeptide(L)'
;MQIRNPATDKCVDSAVGEDIENKPVGPYPCHGQGGNQYWMFSKDGEIRRDESCVDYAGQEVMIFPCHGMKGNQEWRYNPDTSRLQHTVSQKCLEMSKDGAKLLMSPCDASNQFQKWRFKEYNQEKANEYKVQMPS
;
A
#
# COMPACT_ATOMS: atom_id res chain seq x y z
N MET A 1 -5.84 -8.98 3.70
CA MET A 1 -4.51 -9.63 3.80
C MET A 1 -3.45 -8.62 4.23
N GLN A 2 -2.39 -9.05 4.90
CA GLN A 2 -1.32 -8.14 5.34
C GLN A 2 -0.39 -7.76 4.18
N ILE A 3 0.13 -6.52 4.20
CA ILE A 3 1.18 -6.03 3.29
C ILE A 3 2.43 -5.79 4.14
N ARG A 4 3.41 -6.69 4.05
CA ARG A 4 4.57 -6.75 4.94
C ARG A 4 5.83 -6.20 4.27
N ASN A 5 6.60 -5.40 5.00
CA ASN A 5 7.99 -5.14 4.66
C ASN A 5 8.87 -6.33 5.10
N PRO A 6 9.53 -7.05 4.17
CA PRO A 6 10.26 -8.28 4.50
C PRO A 6 11.51 -8.05 5.34
N ALA A 7 12.10 -6.84 5.31
CA ALA A 7 13.32 -6.53 6.05
C ALA A 7 13.08 -6.29 7.55
N THR A 8 11.85 -5.93 7.93
CA THR A 8 11.56 -5.44 9.30
C THR A 8 10.37 -6.10 9.98
N ASP A 9 9.62 -6.96 9.27
CA ASP A 9 8.38 -7.58 9.77
C ASP A 9 7.31 -6.57 10.25
N LYS A 10 7.35 -5.36 9.69
CA LYS A 10 6.31 -4.35 9.83
C LYS A 10 5.33 -4.45 8.66
N CYS A 11 4.07 -4.22 8.95
CA CYS A 11 2.96 -4.23 8.03
C CYS A 11 2.41 -2.82 7.81
N VAL A 12 1.83 -2.59 6.64
CA VAL A 12 0.98 -1.43 6.40
C VAL A 12 -0.24 -1.53 7.31
N ASP A 13 -0.46 -0.49 8.12
CA ASP A 13 -1.45 -0.45 9.19
C ASP A 13 -2.07 0.94 9.22
N SER A 14 -3.40 1.05 9.37
CA SER A 14 -4.03 2.35 9.60
C SER A 14 -4.34 2.55 11.08
N ALA A 15 -4.31 3.80 11.55
CA ALA A 15 -4.87 4.13 12.86
C ALA A 15 -6.33 3.65 12.99
N VAL A 16 -6.72 3.30 14.22
CA VAL A 16 -8.09 2.86 14.60
C VAL A 16 -8.87 3.99 15.27
N GLY A 17 -10.20 3.93 15.26
CA GLY A 17 -11.10 4.88 15.94
C GLY A 17 -12.40 5.12 15.17
N GLU A 18 -13.27 6.00 15.65
CA GLU A 18 -14.63 6.19 15.11
C GLU A 18 -14.66 6.85 13.72
N ASP A 19 -13.78 7.83 13.45
CA ASP A 19 -13.73 8.50 12.14
C ASP A 19 -13.01 7.62 11.09
N ILE A 20 -13.61 7.40 9.93
CA ILE A 20 -13.00 6.54 8.89
C ILE A 20 -12.06 7.31 7.94
N GLU A 21 -12.01 8.64 8.03
CA GLU A 21 -11.31 9.51 7.07
C GLU A 21 -10.06 10.16 7.65
N ASN A 22 -9.10 10.50 6.78
CA ASN A 22 -7.88 11.27 7.09
C ASN A 22 -7.00 10.63 8.17
N LYS A 23 -7.18 9.33 8.42
CA LYS A 23 -6.34 8.61 9.37
C LYS A 23 -5.03 8.20 8.72
N PRO A 24 -3.89 8.48 9.37
CA PRO A 24 -2.60 8.13 8.81
C PRO A 24 -2.46 6.62 8.69
N VAL A 25 -1.80 6.21 7.61
CA VAL A 25 -1.33 4.85 7.41
C VAL A 25 0.16 4.82 7.74
N GLY A 26 0.56 3.87 8.59
CA GLY A 26 1.91 3.76 9.10
C GLY A 26 2.40 2.31 9.15
N PRO A 27 3.69 2.11 9.46
CA PRO A 27 4.25 0.79 9.69
C PRO A 27 3.99 0.32 11.13
N TYR A 28 3.39 -0.84 11.31
CA TYR A 28 3.17 -1.45 12.63
C TYR A 28 3.61 -2.92 12.63
N PRO A 29 4.05 -3.52 13.75
CA PRO A 29 4.35 -4.95 13.80
C PRO A 29 3.22 -5.79 13.20
N CYS A 30 3.57 -6.72 12.32
CA CYS A 30 2.59 -7.61 11.71
C CYS A 30 1.98 -8.52 12.79
N HIS A 31 0.65 -8.46 13.01
CA HIS A 31 -0.01 -9.25 14.07
C HIS A 31 -0.98 -10.33 13.57
N GLY A 32 -1.37 -10.32 12.30
CA GLY A 32 -2.14 -11.42 11.68
C GLY A 32 -3.60 -11.52 12.12
N GLN A 33 -4.12 -10.55 12.87
CA GLN A 33 -5.48 -10.56 13.42
C GLN A 33 -6.53 -9.96 12.47
N GLY A 34 -6.13 -9.56 11.25
CA GLY A 34 -6.99 -8.88 10.31
C GLY A 34 -7.15 -7.39 10.64
N GLY A 35 -8.37 -6.88 10.62
CA GLY A 35 -8.70 -5.51 11.02
C GLY A 35 -7.91 -4.45 10.24
N ASN A 36 -7.24 -3.55 10.96
CA ASN A 36 -6.52 -2.42 10.39
C ASN A 36 -5.24 -2.77 9.61
N GLN A 37 -4.82 -4.05 9.62
CA GLN A 37 -3.77 -4.60 8.75
C GLN A 37 -4.30 -5.50 7.64
N TYR A 38 -5.62 -5.59 7.48
CA TYR A 38 -6.24 -6.33 6.40
C TYR A 38 -6.51 -5.42 5.21
N TRP A 39 -5.70 -5.57 4.17
CA TRP A 39 -5.83 -4.85 2.91
C TRP A 39 -6.16 -5.79 1.77
N MET A 40 -6.79 -5.30 0.71
CA MET A 40 -6.99 -6.00 -0.56
C MET A 40 -6.47 -5.14 -1.68
N PHE A 41 -5.88 -5.74 -2.71
CA PHE A 41 -5.53 -5.01 -3.93
C PHE A 41 -6.63 -5.23 -4.97
N SER A 42 -7.35 -4.17 -5.32
CA SER A 42 -8.48 -4.24 -6.25
C SER A 42 -8.02 -4.34 -7.70
N LYS A 43 -8.91 -4.79 -8.59
CA LYS A 43 -8.67 -4.80 -10.04
C LYS A 43 -8.47 -3.39 -10.62
N ASP A 44 -8.93 -2.36 -9.91
CA ASP A 44 -8.87 -0.96 -10.31
C ASP A 44 -7.62 -0.26 -9.76
N GLY A 45 -6.71 -1.02 -9.12
CA GLY A 45 -5.44 -0.51 -8.60
C GLY A 45 -5.53 0.11 -7.21
N GLU A 46 -6.61 -0.11 -6.46
CA GLU A 46 -6.76 0.46 -5.11
C GLU A 46 -6.26 -0.52 -4.05
N ILE A 47 -5.64 -0.01 -2.98
CA ILE A 47 -5.38 -0.78 -1.76
C ILE A 47 -6.53 -0.50 -0.79
N ARG A 48 -7.41 -1.47 -0.60
CA ARG A 48 -8.73 -1.31 0.03
C ARG A 48 -8.87 -2.06 1.35
N ARG A 49 -9.69 -1.51 2.24
CA ARG A 49 -10.30 -2.21 3.37
C ARG A 49 -11.72 -1.68 3.53
N ASP A 50 -12.72 -2.53 3.39
CA ASP A 50 -14.13 -2.15 3.37
C ASP A 50 -14.37 -1.03 2.32
N GLU A 51 -14.95 0.10 2.73
CA GLU A 51 -15.17 1.29 1.90
C GLU A 51 -14.02 2.30 1.95
N SER A 52 -12.89 1.97 2.59
CA SER A 52 -11.71 2.83 2.71
C SER A 52 -10.56 2.39 1.80
N CYS A 53 -9.91 3.37 1.18
CA CYS A 53 -8.79 3.21 0.27
C CYS A 53 -7.55 3.90 0.84
N VAL A 54 -6.38 3.34 0.54
CA VAL A 54 -5.10 4.03 0.78
C VAL A 54 -4.95 5.15 -0.24
N ASP A 55 -4.83 6.37 0.27
CA ASP A 55 -4.84 7.62 -0.48
C ASP A 55 -3.53 8.39 -0.28
N TYR A 56 -3.00 8.98 -1.34
CA TYR A 56 -1.88 9.92 -1.26
C TYR A 56 -2.12 11.16 -2.12
N ALA A 57 -2.44 12.27 -1.44
CA ALA A 57 -2.67 13.57 -2.05
C ALA A 57 -1.45 14.53 -2.01
N GLY A 58 -0.25 14.02 -1.68
CA GLY A 58 1.01 14.79 -1.80
C GLY A 58 1.74 15.09 -0.48
N GLN A 59 1.16 14.79 0.68
CA GLN A 59 1.78 15.01 1.99
C GLN A 59 1.97 13.70 2.75
N GLU A 60 0.89 13.08 3.19
CA GLU A 60 0.90 11.83 3.96
C GLU A 60 0.08 10.75 3.26
N VAL A 61 0.37 9.49 3.59
CA VAL A 61 -0.43 8.33 3.15
C VAL A 61 -1.50 8.09 4.21
N MET A 62 -2.76 8.08 3.80
CA MET A 62 -3.90 8.02 4.72
C MET A 62 -4.98 7.08 4.20
N ILE A 63 -5.97 6.77 5.05
CA ILE A 63 -7.22 6.18 4.57
C ILE A 63 -8.23 7.28 4.24
N PHE A 64 -8.93 7.09 3.12
CA PHE A 64 -10.01 7.95 2.66
C PHE A 64 -11.11 7.10 2.00
N PRO A 65 -12.38 7.54 1.95
CA PRO A 65 -13.42 6.80 1.25
C PRO A 65 -13.02 6.48 -0.18
N CYS A 66 -13.21 5.23 -0.58
CA CYS A 66 -12.94 4.79 -1.93
C CYS A 66 -13.93 5.45 -2.90
N HIS A 67 -13.42 6.11 -3.94
CA HIS A 67 -14.27 6.77 -4.93
C HIS A 67 -14.17 6.15 -6.33
N GLY A 68 -13.24 5.23 -6.59
CA GLY A 68 -13.13 4.53 -7.88
C GLY A 68 -12.76 5.42 -9.07
N MET A 69 -12.36 6.67 -8.83
CA MET A 69 -11.98 7.63 -9.88
C MET A 69 -10.48 7.63 -10.19
N LYS A 70 -9.76 6.62 -9.70
CA LYS A 70 -8.30 6.50 -9.82
C LYS A 70 -7.58 7.69 -9.16
N GLY A 71 -6.49 8.19 -9.75
CA GLY A 71 -5.81 9.38 -9.25
C GLY A 71 -4.99 9.10 -7.99
N ASN A 72 -5.30 9.81 -6.91
CA ASN A 72 -4.65 9.70 -5.59
C ASN A 72 -4.88 8.36 -4.88
N GLN A 73 -5.82 7.54 -5.37
CA GLN A 73 -6.11 6.19 -4.85
C GLN A 73 -5.62 5.07 -5.80
N GLU A 74 -4.95 5.42 -6.91
CA GLU A 74 -4.46 4.44 -7.90
C GLU A 74 -3.00 4.06 -7.64
N TRP A 75 -2.80 2.79 -7.30
CA TRP A 75 -1.51 2.17 -7.04
C TRP A 75 -1.22 1.09 -8.08
N ARG A 76 0.06 0.89 -8.35
CA ARG A 76 0.55 -0.26 -9.10
C ARG A 76 1.45 -1.08 -8.21
N TYR A 77 1.41 -2.40 -8.38
CA TYR A 77 2.29 -3.32 -7.70
C TYR A 77 3.18 -4.05 -8.71
N ASN A 78 4.48 -4.07 -8.43
CA ASN A 78 5.44 -4.89 -9.16
C ASN A 78 5.86 -6.07 -8.26
N PRO A 79 5.44 -7.31 -8.56
CA PRO A 79 5.71 -8.48 -7.73
C PRO A 79 7.20 -8.87 -7.74
N ASP A 80 7.90 -8.71 -8.87
CA ASP A 80 9.32 -9.08 -9.02
C ASP A 80 10.22 -8.26 -8.09
N THR A 81 9.91 -6.97 -7.95
CA THR A 81 10.64 -6.03 -7.11
C THR A 81 9.98 -5.80 -5.75
N SER A 82 8.77 -6.34 -5.57
CA SER A 82 7.89 -6.13 -4.41
C SER A 82 7.65 -4.64 -4.13
N ARG A 83 7.46 -3.79 -5.14
CA ARG A 83 7.25 -2.34 -4.94
C ARG A 83 5.81 -1.93 -5.19
N LEU A 84 5.31 -1.05 -4.34
CA LEU A 84 4.07 -0.30 -4.53
C LEU A 84 4.44 1.11 -5.00
N GLN A 85 4.04 1.50 -6.22
CA GLN A 85 4.15 2.90 -6.66
C GLN A 85 2.77 3.52 -6.85
N HIS A 86 2.70 4.78 -6.47
CA HIS A 86 1.53 5.62 -6.65
C HIS A 86 1.52 6.19 -8.07
N THR A 87 0.44 5.94 -8.80
CA THR A 87 0.38 6.14 -10.25
C THR A 87 0.49 7.61 -10.65
N VAL A 88 -0.12 8.53 -9.89
CA VAL A 88 -0.05 9.97 -10.23
C VAL A 88 1.33 10.56 -9.94
N SER A 89 1.89 10.28 -8.76
CA SER A 89 3.16 10.88 -8.34
C SER A 89 4.41 10.18 -8.89
N GLN A 90 4.25 8.95 -9.43
CA GLN A 90 5.34 8.05 -9.84
C GLN A 90 6.32 7.65 -8.72
N LYS A 91 6.03 8.03 -7.46
CA LYS A 91 6.81 7.69 -6.28
C LYS A 91 6.41 6.33 -5.71
N CYS A 92 7.34 5.69 -5.01
CA CYS A 92 7.13 4.43 -4.33
C CYS A 92 6.85 4.63 -2.84
N LEU A 93 6.03 3.75 -2.28
CA LEU A 93 5.78 3.68 -0.84
C LEU A 93 7.06 3.21 -0.14
N GLU A 94 7.55 3.97 0.83
CA GLU A 94 8.77 3.69 1.55
C GLU A 94 8.54 3.75 3.06
N MET A 95 9.11 2.83 3.82
CA MET A 95 9.17 2.95 5.26
C MET A 95 10.36 3.81 5.70
N SER A 96 10.17 4.71 6.67
CA SER A 96 11.31 5.42 7.27
C SER A 96 12.29 4.44 7.93
N LYS A 97 13.59 4.77 7.98
CA LYS A 97 14.63 3.86 8.50
C LYS A 97 14.41 3.46 9.97
N ASP A 98 13.81 4.35 10.77
CA ASP A 98 13.41 4.10 12.16
C ASP A 98 12.11 3.28 12.27
N GLY A 99 11.44 2.99 11.15
CA GLY A 99 10.20 2.23 11.09
C GLY A 99 8.99 2.95 11.66
N ALA A 100 9.05 4.28 11.81
CA ALA A 100 8.01 5.09 12.44
C ALA A 100 6.94 5.60 11.45
N LYS A 101 7.27 5.77 10.17
CA LYS A 101 6.41 6.45 9.19
C LYS A 101 6.44 5.77 7.82
N LEU A 102 5.40 6.01 7.03
CA LEU A 102 5.45 5.82 5.58
C LEU A 102 5.81 7.13 4.89
N LEU A 103 6.58 7.03 3.82
CA LEU A 103 7.13 8.11 3.01
C LEU A 103 6.80 7.82 1.54
N MET A 104 6.78 8.88 0.73
CA MET A 104 6.68 8.77 -0.73
C MET A 104 7.95 9.30 -1.37
N SER A 105 8.77 8.38 -1.90
CA SER A 105 10.13 8.65 -2.38
C SER A 105 10.29 8.24 -3.86
N PRO A 106 11.32 8.73 -4.57
CA PRO A 106 11.73 8.15 -5.85
C PRO A 106 11.91 6.63 -5.72
N CYS A 107 11.43 5.89 -6.73
CA CYS A 107 11.48 4.44 -6.70
C CYS A 107 12.91 3.91 -6.83
N ASP A 108 13.31 3.01 -5.94
CA ASP A 108 14.60 2.34 -5.91
C ASP A 108 14.40 0.84 -5.63
N ALA A 109 14.77 0.00 -6.60
CA ALA A 109 14.65 -1.45 -6.51
C ALA A 109 15.56 -2.08 -5.44
N SER A 110 16.67 -1.42 -5.12
CA SER A 110 17.63 -1.88 -4.13
C SER A 110 17.22 -1.52 -2.71
N ASN A 111 16.37 -0.51 -2.54
CA ASN A 111 15.93 -0.04 -1.23
C ASN A 111 14.98 -1.04 -0.56
N GLN A 112 15.48 -1.74 0.46
CA GLN A 112 14.68 -2.71 1.22
C GLN A 112 13.47 -2.10 1.95
N PHE A 113 13.48 -0.79 2.22
CA PHE A 113 12.37 -0.09 2.84
C PHE A 113 11.23 0.23 1.86
N GLN A 114 11.46 0.07 0.55
CA GLN A 114 10.43 0.17 -0.49
C GLN A 114 9.84 -1.19 -0.89
N LYS A 115 10.25 -2.27 -0.21
CA LYS A 115 9.73 -3.62 -0.47
C LYS A 115 8.50 -3.89 0.39
N TRP A 116 7.43 -4.32 -0.25
CA TRP A 116 6.12 -4.61 0.32
C TRP A 116 5.57 -5.89 -0.29
N ARG A 117 5.36 -6.92 0.51
CA ARG A 117 4.82 -8.21 0.06
C ARG A 117 3.42 -8.39 0.59
N PHE A 118 2.47 -8.59 -0.30
CA PHE A 118 1.15 -9.07 0.06
C PHE A 118 1.26 -10.51 0.56
N LYS A 119 0.62 -10.82 1.70
CA LYS A 119 0.58 -12.18 2.25
C LYS A 119 0.03 -13.18 1.22
N GLU A 120 -0.95 -12.75 0.44
CA GLU A 120 -1.52 -13.50 -0.67
C GLU A 120 -1.54 -12.59 -1.89
N TYR A 121 -1.07 -13.04 -3.05
CA TYR A 121 -1.13 -12.27 -4.28
C TYR A 121 -1.46 -13.20 -5.43
N ASN A 122 -2.53 -12.91 -6.16
CA ASN A 122 -2.93 -13.70 -7.32
C ASN A 122 -2.38 -13.05 -8.60
N GLN A 123 -1.24 -13.57 -9.07
CA GLN A 123 -0.57 -13.09 -10.28
C GLN A 123 -1.45 -13.22 -11.52
N GLU A 124 -2.18 -14.33 -11.66
CA GLU A 124 -3.02 -14.59 -12.83
C GLU A 124 -4.13 -13.53 -12.96
N LYS A 125 -4.83 -13.23 -11.86
CA LYS A 125 -5.84 -12.17 -11.81
C LYS A 125 -5.23 -10.79 -12.05
N ALA A 126 -4.06 -10.51 -11.46
CA ALA A 126 -3.39 -9.23 -11.68
C ALA A 126 -3.02 -9.01 -13.16
N ASN A 127 -2.62 -10.08 -13.85
CA ASN A 127 -2.33 -10.07 -15.29
C ASN A 127 -3.62 -9.90 -16.11
N GLU A 128 -4.67 -10.64 -15.78
CA GLU A 128 -6.00 -10.56 -16.43
C GLU A 128 -6.53 -9.12 -16.42
N TYR A 129 -6.47 -8.46 -15.25
CA TYR A 129 -6.94 -7.08 -15.07
C TYR A 129 -5.88 -6.01 -15.37
N LYS A 130 -4.67 -6.40 -15.81
CA LYS A 130 -3.56 -5.50 -16.17
C LYS A 130 -3.20 -4.48 -15.07
N VAL A 131 -3.24 -4.92 -13.81
CA VAL A 131 -2.95 -4.08 -12.62
C VAL A 131 -1.46 -4.12 -12.24
N GLN A 132 -0.68 -4.99 -12.90
CA GLN A 132 0.76 -5.07 -12.71
C GLN A 132 1.47 -3.89 -13.40
N MET A 133 2.57 -3.41 -12.81
CA MET A 133 3.49 -2.54 -13.56
C MET A 133 4.06 -3.30 -14.77
N PRO A 134 4.11 -2.67 -15.96
CA PRO A 134 4.90 -3.21 -17.06
C PRO A 134 6.35 -3.36 -16.62
N SER A 135 6.97 -4.46 -17.04
CA SER A 135 8.39 -4.76 -16.88
C SER A 135 9.27 -3.71 -17.53
#